data_AF-A0A975N2M8-F1
#
_entry.id   AF-A0A975N2M8-F1
#
_cell.length_a   1.000
_cell.length_b   1.000
_cell.length_c   1.000
_cell.angle_alpha   90.00
_cell.angle_beta   90.00
_cell.angle_gamma   90.00
#
_symmetry.space_group_name_H-M   'P 1'
#
loop_
_entity.id
_entity.type
_entity.pdbx_description
1 polymer ?
#
loop_
_entity_poly.entity_id
_entity_poly.type
_entity_poly.pdbx_seq_one_letter_code
_entity_poly.pdbx_strand_id
1 'polypeptide(L)'
;MNVDDAVRAIRAALDEALATEPAADRAEALLSALASLRLLREHVAAWEPELITAARADGTSWAVLAPALGVASRQAAERRYLRLQPSATGEGTGEERVRAQRDRRAGDRVVSSWARDNSAALRQLAGQVSGLADLTATGRERAGRVQEALGKDDPAALLSPLAGAQDHLGDGNAALAARLADVTRHTDQLRRDAARSRRREK
;
A
#
# COMPACT_ATOMS: atom_id res chain seq x y z
N MET A 1 -18.79 -11.21 23.03
CA MET A 1 -19.39 -9.94 23.45
C MET A 1 -20.48 -9.61 22.45
N ASN A 2 -21.75 -9.57 22.87
CA ASN A 2 -22.86 -9.22 21.97
C ASN A 2 -22.67 -7.75 21.51
N VAL A 3 -23.09 -7.41 20.28
CA VAL A 3 -23.04 -6.02 19.77
C VAL A 3 -23.78 -5.08 20.72
N ASP A 4 -24.90 -5.54 21.28
CA ASP A 4 -25.67 -4.77 22.27
C ASP A 4 -24.88 -4.51 23.55
N ASP A 5 -24.02 -5.44 23.98
CA ASP A 5 -23.15 -5.26 25.14
C ASP A 5 -22.03 -4.26 24.83
N ALA A 6 -21.45 -4.33 23.63
CA ALA A 6 -20.40 -3.41 23.19
C ALA A 6 -20.93 -1.97 23.03
N VAL A 7 -22.13 -1.81 22.44
CA VAL A 7 -22.81 -0.51 22.31
C VAL A 7 -23.16 0.06 23.68
N ARG A 8 -23.65 -0.79 24.61
CA ARG A 8 -23.95 -0.38 25.98
C ARG A 8 -22.69 0.03 26.74
N ALA A 9 -21.59 -0.71 26.57
CA ALA A 9 -20.30 -0.38 27.18
C ALA A 9 -19.72 0.94 26.66
N ILE A 10 -19.79 1.21 25.35
CA ILE A 10 -19.34 2.48 24.77
C ILE A 10 -20.19 3.65 25.27
N ARG A 11 -21.52 3.47 25.37
CA ARG A 11 -22.41 4.50 25.93
C ARG A 11 -22.08 4.78 27.39
N ALA A 12 -21.93 3.74 28.22
CA ALA A 12 -21.57 3.89 29.62
C ALA A 12 -20.21 4.60 29.78
N ALA A 13 -19.21 4.24 28.96
CA ALA A 13 -17.90 4.89 28.97
C ALA A 13 -17.96 6.36 28.52
N LEU A 14 -18.84 6.72 27.57
CA LEU A 14 -19.06 8.10 27.16
C LEU A 14 -19.74 8.91 28.26
N ASP A 15 -20.78 8.36 28.88
CA ASP A 15 -21.52 9.01 29.97
C ASP A 15 -20.61 9.22 31.20
N GLU A 16 -19.79 8.22 31.53
CA GLU A 16 -18.78 8.30 32.59
C GLU A 16 -17.74 9.37 32.28
N ALA A 17 -17.14 9.35 31.08
CA ALA A 17 -16.16 10.35 30.68
C ALA A 17 -16.70 11.79 30.74
N LEU A 18 -17.97 12.00 30.35
CA LEU A 18 -18.62 13.31 30.43
C LEU A 18 -18.91 13.74 31.88
N ALA A 19 -19.08 12.79 32.80
CA ALA A 19 -19.29 13.05 34.23
C ALA A 19 -17.99 13.17 35.05
N THR A 20 -16.86 12.68 34.54
CA THR A 20 -15.57 12.67 35.25
C THR A 20 -14.98 14.06 35.43
N GLU A 21 -14.60 14.40 36.66
CA GLU A 21 -13.65 15.45 37.03
C GLU A 21 -12.60 14.83 37.97
N PRO A 22 -11.30 15.19 37.89
CA PRO A 22 -10.69 16.28 37.14
C PRO A 22 -10.44 16.01 35.65
N ALA A 23 -10.15 17.07 34.87
CA ALA A 23 -9.99 17.05 33.41
C ALA A 23 -8.98 16.03 32.84
N ALA A 24 -7.95 15.64 33.60
CA ALA A 24 -6.98 14.62 33.19
C ALA A 24 -7.62 13.24 33.07
N ASP A 25 -8.43 12.86 34.05
CA ASP A 25 -9.13 11.56 34.10
C ASP A 25 -10.25 11.49 33.05
N ARG A 26 -10.89 12.63 32.77
CA ARG A 26 -11.83 12.78 31.65
C ARG A 26 -11.16 12.52 30.30
N ALA A 27 -9.95 13.04 30.07
CA ALA A 27 -9.25 12.86 28.80
C ALA A 27 -8.91 11.38 28.55
N GLU A 28 -8.46 10.65 29.58
CA GLU A 28 -8.18 9.22 29.49
C GLU A 28 -9.45 8.40 29.21
N ALA A 29 -10.55 8.71 29.91
CA ALA A 29 -11.84 8.06 29.68
C ALA A 29 -12.38 8.28 28.25
N LEU A 30 -12.25 9.50 27.71
CA LEU A 30 -12.62 9.81 26.32
C LEU A 30 -11.76 9.05 25.31
N LEU A 31 -10.45 8.94 25.54
CA LEU A 31 -9.55 8.18 24.66
C LEU A 31 -9.88 6.69 24.66
N SER A 32 -10.20 6.13 25.84
CA SER A 32 -10.65 4.74 25.99
C SER A 32 -11.98 4.48 25.27
N ALA A 33 -12.95 5.40 25.39
CA ALA A 33 -14.22 5.33 24.67
C ALA A 33 -14.02 5.40 23.14
N LEU A 34 -13.13 6.26 22.65
CA LEU A 34 -12.79 6.36 21.23
C LEU A 34 -12.10 5.10 20.71
N ALA A 35 -11.19 4.49 21.48
CA ALA A 35 -10.56 3.23 21.13
C ALA A 35 -11.59 2.08 21.04
N SER A 36 -12.51 2.01 22.00
CA SER A 36 -13.61 1.04 22.01
C SER A 36 -14.55 1.22 20.82
N LEU A 37 -14.89 2.48 20.49
CA LEU A 37 -15.70 2.81 19.31
C LEU A 37 -15.01 2.42 18.01
N ARG A 38 -13.70 2.65 17.90
CA ARG A 38 -12.91 2.22 16.75
C ARG A 38 -12.96 0.70 16.58
N LEU A 39 -12.72 -0.07 17.63
CA LEU A 39 -12.76 -1.54 17.58
C LEU A 39 -14.13 -2.07 17.16
N LEU A 40 -15.22 -1.47 17.66
CA LEU A 40 -16.57 -1.83 17.23
C LEU A 40 -16.79 -1.53 15.75
N ARG A 41 -16.35 -0.36 15.28
CA ARG A 41 -16.45 0.01 13.85
C ARG A 41 -15.66 -0.94 12.95
N GLU A 42 -14.51 -1.42 13.40
CA GLU A 42 -13.71 -2.42 12.68
C GLU A 42 -14.46 -3.75 12.56
N HIS A 43 -15.05 -4.26 13.65
CA HIS A 43 -15.86 -5.49 13.61
C HIS A 43 -17.08 -5.36 12.70
N VAL A 44 -17.83 -4.26 12.81
CA VAL A 44 -19.02 -4.02 11.98
C VAL A 44 -18.63 -3.84 10.51
N ALA A 45 -17.52 -3.17 10.22
CA ALA A 45 -17.05 -2.99 8.85
C ALA A 45 -16.61 -4.31 8.19
N ALA A 46 -16.15 -5.30 8.97
CA ALA A 46 -15.76 -6.61 8.46
C ALA A 46 -16.97 -7.47 8.02
N TRP A 47 -18.12 -7.33 8.69
CA TRP A 47 -19.32 -8.11 8.37
C TRP A 47 -20.00 -7.71 7.07
N GLU A 48 -19.95 -6.42 6.71
CA GLU A 48 -20.61 -5.92 5.50
C GLU A 48 -20.15 -6.63 4.22
N PRO A 49 -18.84 -6.76 3.90
CA PRO A 49 -18.41 -7.51 2.73
C PRO A 49 -18.77 -9.00 2.82
N GLU A 50 -18.69 -9.64 3.99
CA GLU A 50 -19.06 -11.05 4.18
C GLU A 50 -20.54 -11.30 3.85
N LEU A 51 -21.44 -10.45 4.38
CA LEU A 51 -22.87 -10.52 4.11
C LEU A 51 -23.20 -10.28 2.64
N ILE A 52 -22.52 -9.31 2.00
CA ILE A 52 -22.67 -9.06 0.57
C ILE A 52 -22.18 -10.28 -0.24
N THR A 53 -21.02 -10.85 0.09
CA THR A 53 -20.48 -12.04 -0.58
C THR A 53 -21.43 -13.23 -0.46
N ALA A 54 -21.97 -13.50 0.73
CA ALA A 54 -22.96 -14.55 0.95
C ALA A 54 -24.22 -14.34 0.11
N ALA A 55 -24.82 -13.14 0.16
CA ALA A 55 -26.01 -12.83 -0.63
C ALA A 55 -25.76 -12.93 -2.15
N ARG A 56 -24.56 -12.57 -2.62
CA ARG A 56 -24.17 -12.72 -4.04
C ARG A 56 -23.97 -14.18 -4.43
N ALA A 57 -23.46 -15.03 -3.53
CA ALA A 57 -23.35 -16.47 -3.75
C ALA A 57 -24.73 -17.14 -3.91
N ASP A 58 -25.74 -16.63 -3.20
CA ASP A 58 -27.14 -17.06 -3.33
C ASP A 58 -27.87 -16.42 -4.53
N GLY A 59 -27.16 -15.70 -5.40
CA GLY A 59 -27.71 -15.14 -6.64
C GLY A 59 -28.38 -13.77 -6.50
N THR A 60 -28.37 -13.14 -5.32
CA THR A 60 -28.98 -11.81 -5.12
C THR A 60 -28.33 -10.77 -6.02
N SER A 61 -29.12 -10.07 -6.85
CA SER A 61 -28.56 -9.06 -7.75
C SER A 61 -28.11 -7.78 -7.01
N TRP A 62 -27.15 -7.05 -7.57
CA TRP A 62 -26.74 -5.74 -7.06
C TRP A 62 -27.88 -4.72 -6.97
N ALA A 63 -28.90 -4.84 -7.82
CA ALA A 63 -30.08 -3.97 -7.78
C ALA A 63 -30.94 -4.25 -6.54
N VAL A 64 -31.04 -5.52 -6.13
CA VAL A 64 -31.75 -5.95 -4.92
C VAL A 64 -30.96 -5.58 -3.66
N LEU A 65 -29.63 -5.63 -3.71
CA LEU A 65 -28.78 -5.23 -2.58
C LEU A 65 -28.75 -3.72 -2.33
N ALA A 66 -28.96 -2.89 -3.37
CA ALA A 66 -28.76 -1.44 -3.27
C ALA A 66 -29.59 -0.77 -2.14
N PRO A 67 -30.90 -1.04 -1.97
CA PRO A 67 -31.67 -0.50 -0.86
C PRO A 67 -31.14 -0.94 0.52
N ALA A 68 -30.75 -2.21 0.67
CA ALA A 68 -30.22 -2.74 1.93
C ALA A 68 -28.87 -2.10 2.32
N LEU A 69 -28.08 -1.69 1.33
CA LEU A 69 -26.80 -0.98 1.53
C LEU A 69 -26.96 0.54 1.65
N GLY A 70 -28.20 1.06 1.63
CA GLY A 70 -28.50 2.49 1.73
C GLY A 70 -28.03 3.31 0.52
N VAL A 71 -27.96 2.70 -0.67
CA VAL A 71 -27.51 3.37 -1.90
C VAL A 71 -28.58 3.34 -2.98
N ALA A 72 -28.62 4.39 -3.80
CA ALA A 72 -29.70 4.60 -4.76
C ALA A 72 -29.64 3.72 -6.02
N SER A 73 -28.52 3.03 -6.28
CA SER A 73 -28.34 2.29 -7.54
C SER A 73 -27.48 1.05 -7.43
N ARG A 74 -27.70 0.13 -8.39
CA ARG A 74 -26.88 -1.06 -8.62
C ARG A 74 -25.38 -0.73 -8.66
N GLN A 75 -24.99 0.28 -9.44
CA GLN A 75 -23.58 0.67 -9.58
C GLN A 75 -23.01 1.27 -8.30
N ALA A 76 -23.83 1.92 -7.46
CA ALA A 76 -23.38 2.42 -6.18
C ALA A 76 -23.14 1.28 -5.18
N ALA A 77 -23.98 0.24 -5.21
CA ALA A 77 -23.81 -0.97 -4.41
C ALA A 77 -22.52 -1.72 -4.78
N GLU A 78 -22.31 -1.96 -6.07
CA GLU A 78 -21.12 -2.64 -6.58
C GLU A 78 -19.83 -1.88 -6.24
N ARG A 79 -19.80 -0.55 -6.46
CA ARG A 79 -18.64 0.28 -6.08
C ARG A 79 -18.38 0.28 -4.59
N ARG A 80 -19.41 0.21 -3.75
CA ARG A 80 -19.26 0.11 -2.30
C ARG A 80 -18.59 -1.20 -1.92
N TYR A 81 -19.09 -2.32 -2.43
CA TYR A 81 -18.49 -3.65 -2.20
C TYR A 81 -17.03 -3.71 -2.66
N LEU A 82 -16.71 -3.22 -3.86
CA LEU A 82 -15.34 -3.21 -4.37
C LEU A 82 -14.37 -2.36 -3.53
N ARG A 83 -14.86 -1.33 -2.82
CA ARG A 83 -14.04 -0.56 -1.86
C ARG A 83 -13.84 -1.27 -0.52
N LEU A 84 -14.73 -2.20 -0.18
CA LEU A 84 -14.69 -3.00 1.04
C LEU A 84 -13.89 -4.29 0.84
N GLN A 85 -13.67 -4.70 -0.41
CA GLN A 85 -12.80 -5.84 -0.70
C GLN A 85 -11.36 -5.51 -0.27
N PRO A 86 -10.70 -6.42 0.47
CA PRO A 86 -9.27 -6.32 0.71
C PRO A 86 -8.57 -6.18 -0.63
N SER A 87 -7.71 -5.17 -0.79
CA SER A 87 -6.77 -5.17 -1.91
C SER A 87 -5.93 -6.45 -1.84
N ALA A 88 -5.30 -6.86 -2.94
CA ALA A 88 -4.39 -8.03 -2.99
C ALA A 88 -3.24 -7.98 -1.95
N THR A 89 -3.11 -6.89 -1.18
CA THR A 89 -2.18 -6.68 -0.06
C THR A 89 -2.80 -6.86 1.34
N GLY A 90 -4.11 -7.12 1.48
CA GLY A 90 -4.76 -7.47 2.76
C GLY A 90 -5.11 -6.31 3.69
N GLU A 91 -5.25 -5.08 3.20
CA GLU A 91 -5.59 -3.90 4.03
C GLU A 91 -7.11 -3.76 4.20
N GLY A 92 -7.62 -3.80 5.44
CA GLY A 92 -9.03 -3.88 5.78
C GLY A 92 -9.70 -2.56 6.21
N THR A 93 -8.94 -1.50 6.53
CA THR A 93 -9.52 -0.23 7.00
C THR A 93 -9.04 1.03 6.25
N GLY A 94 -9.83 2.12 6.30
CA GLY A 94 -9.44 3.42 5.74
C GLY A 94 -8.15 4.00 6.33
N GLU A 95 -7.90 3.75 7.61
CA GLU A 95 -6.66 4.17 8.29
C GLU A 95 -5.46 3.33 7.87
N GLU A 96 -5.64 2.03 7.65
CA GLU A 96 -4.60 1.15 7.12
C GLU A 96 -4.18 1.58 5.71
N ARG A 97 -5.12 1.95 4.84
CA ARG A 97 -4.81 2.51 3.51
C ARG A 97 -3.97 3.79 3.60
N VAL A 98 -4.33 4.70 4.51
CA VAL A 98 -3.56 5.93 4.72
C VAL A 98 -2.17 5.61 5.25
N ARG A 99 -2.05 4.65 6.16
CA ARG A 99 -0.76 4.20 6.72
C ARG A 99 0.11 3.55 5.65
N ALA A 100 -0.43 2.61 4.89
CA ALA A 100 0.26 1.95 3.77
C ALA A 100 0.73 2.95 2.72
N GLN A 101 -0.11 3.94 2.37
CA GLN A 101 0.29 4.99 1.44
C GLN A 101 1.37 5.91 2.01
N ARG A 102 1.33 6.21 3.32
CA ARG A 102 2.38 6.98 4.01
C ARG A 102 3.70 6.20 4.10
N ASP A 103 3.64 4.88 4.27
CA ASP A 103 4.81 4.00 4.32
C ASP A 103 5.43 3.84 2.93
N ARG A 104 4.60 3.62 1.89
CA ARG A 104 5.02 3.63 0.49
C ARG A 104 5.75 4.93 0.14
N ARG A 105 5.14 6.08 0.41
CA ARG A 105 5.77 7.40 0.17
C ARG A 105 7.07 7.59 0.93
N ALA A 106 7.21 6.99 2.11
CA ALA A 106 8.46 7.06 2.87
C ALA A 106 9.56 6.22 2.23
N GLY A 107 9.23 4.98 1.85
CA GLY A 107 10.14 4.11 1.10
C GLY A 107 10.58 4.75 -0.21
N ASP A 108 9.65 5.35 -0.97
CA ASP A 108 9.96 6.04 -2.21
C ASP A 108 10.92 7.23 -1.97
N ARG A 109 10.73 8.02 -0.91
CA ARG A 109 11.65 9.12 -0.57
C ARG A 109 13.06 8.64 -0.25
N VAL A 110 13.19 7.55 0.53
CA VAL A 110 14.49 6.98 0.87
C VAL A 110 15.18 6.47 -0.39
N VAL A 111 14.46 5.76 -1.26
CA VAL A 111 15.00 5.27 -2.53
C VAL A 111 15.41 6.41 -3.46
N SER A 112 14.59 7.46 -3.58
CA SER A 112 14.93 8.63 -4.38
C SER A 112 16.16 9.37 -3.85
N SER A 113 16.34 9.47 -2.53
CA SER A 113 17.55 10.04 -1.93
C SER A 113 18.78 9.19 -2.29
N TRP A 114 18.70 7.88 -2.04
CA TRP A 114 19.77 6.95 -2.37
C TRP A 114 20.14 7.00 -3.86
N ALA A 115 19.17 7.09 -4.76
CA ALA A 115 19.42 7.18 -6.20
C ALA A 115 20.16 8.47 -6.60
N ARG A 116 19.89 9.59 -5.92
CA ARG A 116 20.61 10.85 -6.13
C ARG A 116 22.05 10.75 -5.64
N ASP A 117 22.25 10.16 -4.46
CA ASP A 117 23.57 9.94 -3.88
C ASP A 117 24.41 8.94 -4.72
N ASN A 118 23.75 8.00 -5.42
CA ASN A 118 24.39 6.97 -6.25
C ASN A 118 24.26 7.25 -7.76
N SER A 119 24.01 8.51 -8.13
CA SER A 119 23.61 8.86 -9.49
C SER A 119 24.67 8.54 -10.56
N ALA A 120 25.95 8.69 -10.25
CA ALA A 120 27.04 8.33 -11.16
C ALA A 120 27.07 6.83 -11.48
N ALA A 121 26.91 5.98 -10.45
CA ALA A 121 26.88 4.53 -10.61
C ALA A 121 25.65 4.08 -11.42
N LEU A 122 24.47 4.66 -11.17
CA LEU A 122 23.26 4.36 -11.92
C LEU A 122 23.38 4.75 -13.40
N ARG A 123 23.95 5.93 -13.70
CA ARG A 123 24.18 6.38 -15.08
C ARG A 123 25.23 5.53 -15.80
N GLN A 124 26.27 5.09 -15.10
CA GLN A 124 27.26 4.16 -15.65
C GLN A 124 26.62 2.81 -16.04
N LEU A 125 25.81 2.22 -15.15
CA LEU A 125 25.08 0.99 -15.46
C LEU A 125 24.12 1.17 -16.63
N ALA A 126 23.40 2.29 -16.68
CA ALA A 126 22.52 2.62 -17.79
C ALA A 126 23.28 2.73 -19.12
N GLY A 127 24.42 3.42 -19.14
CA GLY A 127 25.27 3.51 -20.33
C GLY A 127 25.79 2.14 -20.80
N GLN A 128 26.17 1.26 -19.87
CA GLN A 128 26.58 -0.12 -20.21
C GLN A 128 25.44 -0.91 -20.85
N VAL A 129 24.22 -0.84 -20.28
CA VAL A 129 23.05 -1.54 -20.82
C VAL A 129 22.65 -0.99 -22.20
N SER A 130 22.65 0.33 -22.36
CA SER A 130 22.29 0.98 -23.63
C SER A 130 23.31 0.76 -24.75
N GLY A 131 24.56 0.39 -24.41
CA GLY A 131 25.63 0.10 -25.35
C GLY A 131 25.70 -1.35 -25.84
N LEU A 132 24.82 -2.25 -25.38
CA LEU A 132 24.84 -3.66 -25.77
C LEU A 132 24.29 -3.86 -27.20
N ALA A 133 25.09 -4.48 -28.07
CA ALA A 133 24.70 -4.75 -29.46
C ALA A 133 24.00 -6.12 -29.65
N ASP A 134 24.42 -7.14 -28.89
CA ASP A 134 23.99 -8.54 -29.07
C ASP A 134 22.80 -8.89 -28.17
N LEU A 135 21.70 -8.15 -28.32
CA LEU A 135 20.46 -8.38 -27.56
C LEU A 135 19.35 -8.96 -28.44
N THR A 136 18.46 -9.76 -27.84
CA THR A 136 17.20 -10.16 -28.46
C THR A 136 16.29 -8.95 -28.75
N ALA A 137 15.21 -9.13 -29.52
CA ALA A 137 14.26 -8.03 -29.79
C ALA A 137 13.72 -7.39 -28.49
N THR A 138 13.31 -8.21 -27.51
CA THR A 138 12.89 -7.74 -26.19
C THR A 138 14.03 -7.07 -25.42
N GLY A 139 15.25 -7.61 -25.47
CA GLY A 139 16.42 -6.99 -24.84
C GLY A 139 16.71 -5.59 -25.39
N ARG A 140 16.62 -5.40 -26.72
CA ARG A 140 16.77 -4.08 -27.36
C ARG A 140 15.69 -3.10 -26.93
N GLU A 141 14.44 -3.54 -26.81
CA GLU A 141 13.35 -2.70 -26.29
C GLU A 141 13.65 -2.23 -24.85
N ARG A 142 14.12 -3.14 -23.99
CA ARG A 142 14.50 -2.81 -22.60
C ARG A 142 15.68 -1.84 -22.54
N ALA A 143 16.72 -2.07 -23.34
CA ALA A 143 17.86 -1.16 -23.46
C ALA A 143 17.43 0.23 -23.97
N GLY A 144 16.46 0.30 -24.87
CA GLY A 144 15.84 1.55 -25.32
C GLY A 144 15.13 2.31 -24.20
N ARG A 145 14.40 1.63 -23.31
CA ARG A 145 13.79 2.25 -22.12
C ARG A 145 14.83 2.78 -21.13
N VAL A 146 15.94 2.06 -20.98
CA VAL A 146 17.08 2.53 -20.16
C VAL A 146 17.71 3.78 -20.78
N GLN A 147 17.88 3.81 -22.10
CA GLN A 147 18.40 4.96 -22.82
C GLN A 147 17.48 6.19 -22.70
N GLU A 148 16.16 6.01 -22.80
CA GLU A 148 15.20 7.10 -22.60
C GLU A 148 15.28 7.67 -21.17
N ALA A 149 15.40 6.79 -20.17
CA ALA A 149 15.50 7.19 -18.78
C ALA A 149 16.83 7.89 -18.45
N LEU A 150 17.90 7.59 -19.18
CA LEU A 150 19.20 8.27 -19.05
C LEU A 150 19.11 9.77 -19.36
N GLY A 151 18.18 10.17 -20.22
CA GLY A 151 17.90 11.57 -20.56
C GLY A 151 17.04 12.32 -19.54
N LYS A 152 16.62 11.70 -18.44
CA LYS A 152 15.81 12.37 -17.39
C LYS A 152 16.71 13.01 -16.32
N ASP A 153 16.25 14.12 -15.76
CA ASP A 153 17.00 14.86 -14.73
C ASP A 153 17.19 14.07 -13.42
N ASP A 154 16.13 13.36 -12.99
CA ASP A 154 16.15 12.59 -11.75
C ASP A 154 16.71 11.17 -11.97
N PRO A 155 17.86 10.80 -11.36
CA PRO A 155 18.43 9.46 -11.48
C PRO A 155 17.53 8.36 -10.90
N ALA A 156 16.54 8.68 -10.05
CA ALA A 156 15.56 7.71 -9.59
C ALA A 156 14.73 7.12 -10.75
N ALA A 157 14.60 7.84 -11.88
CA ALA A 157 13.93 7.35 -13.08
C ALA A 157 14.64 6.15 -13.73
N LEU A 158 15.93 5.93 -13.45
CA LEU A 158 16.70 4.81 -13.99
C LEU A 158 16.39 3.47 -13.31
N LEU A 159 15.87 3.48 -12.08
CA LEU A 159 15.74 2.27 -11.26
C LEU A 159 14.81 1.23 -11.88
N SER A 160 13.63 1.65 -12.34
CA SER A 160 12.65 0.72 -12.93
C SER A 160 13.08 0.19 -14.31
N PRO A 161 13.60 1.02 -15.24
CA PRO A 161 14.17 0.53 -16.50
C PRO A 161 15.34 -0.43 -16.31
N LEU A 162 16.26 -0.15 -15.37
CA LEU A 162 17.39 -1.04 -15.06
C LEU A 162 16.89 -2.38 -14.50
N ALA A 163 15.99 -2.38 -13.53
CA ALA A 163 15.39 -3.62 -13.00
C ALA A 163 14.71 -4.43 -14.12
N GLY A 164 13.97 -3.76 -15.01
CA GLY A 164 13.28 -4.40 -16.13
C GLY A 164 14.18 -4.90 -17.26
N ALA A 165 15.46 -4.52 -17.29
CA ALA A 165 16.42 -4.99 -18.29
C ALA A 165 17.19 -6.25 -17.84
N GLN A 166 17.24 -6.51 -16.53
CA GLN A 166 18.03 -7.59 -15.90
C GLN A 166 17.91 -8.93 -16.62
N ASP A 167 16.68 -9.42 -16.83
CA ASP A 167 16.41 -10.75 -17.36
C ASP A 167 16.55 -10.84 -18.89
N HIS A 168 16.95 -9.74 -19.54
CA HIS A 168 17.00 -9.62 -21.00
C HIS A 168 18.39 -9.27 -21.54
N LEU A 169 19.44 -9.30 -20.71
CA LEU A 169 20.82 -9.01 -21.13
C LEU A 169 21.54 -10.19 -21.80
N GLY A 170 21.00 -11.41 -21.67
CA GLY A 170 21.61 -12.64 -22.19
C GLY A 170 22.81 -13.13 -21.38
N ASP A 171 23.21 -14.38 -21.60
CA ASP A 171 24.22 -15.08 -20.78
C ASP A 171 25.62 -14.43 -20.84
N GLY A 172 25.96 -13.82 -21.98
CA GLY A 172 27.22 -13.09 -22.17
C GLY A 172 27.36 -11.85 -21.26
N ASN A 173 26.27 -11.38 -20.66
CA ASN A 173 26.22 -10.21 -19.79
C ASN A 173 25.82 -10.56 -18.35
N ALA A 174 26.01 -11.82 -17.92
CA ALA A 174 25.60 -12.29 -16.60
C ALA A 174 26.15 -11.45 -15.43
N ALA A 175 27.39 -10.95 -15.54
CA ALA A 175 27.98 -10.08 -14.52
C ALA A 175 27.26 -8.72 -14.41
N LEU A 176 26.80 -8.16 -15.54
CA LEU A 176 26.03 -6.93 -15.57
C LEU A 176 24.63 -7.18 -14.99
N ALA A 177 23.97 -8.27 -15.40
CA ALA A 177 22.68 -8.68 -14.86
C ALA A 177 22.72 -8.85 -13.33
N ALA A 178 23.78 -9.44 -12.78
CA ALA A 178 23.97 -9.58 -11.34
C ALA A 178 24.07 -8.23 -10.62
N ARG A 179 24.78 -7.25 -11.19
CA ARG A 179 24.87 -5.88 -10.63
C ARG A 179 23.53 -5.16 -10.65
N LEU A 180 22.74 -5.31 -11.72
CA LEU A 180 21.38 -4.78 -11.81
C LEU A 180 20.47 -5.42 -10.75
N ALA A 181 20.61 -6.73 -10.53
CA ALA A 181 19.88 -7.46 -9.50
C ALA A 181 20.26 -6.97 -8.09
N ASP A 182 21.54 -6.72 -7.81
CA ASP A 182 22.00 -6.18 -6.53
C ASP A 182 21.40 -4.79 -6.25
N VAL A 183 21.39 -3.90 -7.23
CA VAL A 183 20.75 -2.57 -7.12
C VAL A 183 19.26 -2.70 -6.84
N THR A 184 18.56 -3.56 -7.58
CA THR A 184 17.12 -3.80 -7.39
C THR A 184 16.85 -4.31 -5.98
N ARG A 185 17.58 -5.35 -5.55
CA ARG A 185 17.46 -5.95 -4.22
C ARG A 185 17.74 -4.95 -3.10
N HIS A 186 18.75 -4.09 -3.29
CA HIS A 186 19.09 -3.03 -2.34
C HIS A 186 17.98 -1.98 -2.22
N THR A 187 17.43 -1.51 -3.35
CA THR A 187 16.33 -0.52 -3.32
C THR A 187 15.06 -1.08 -2.67
N ASP A 188 14.76 -2.36 -2.89
CA ASP A 188 13.64 -3.03 -2.22
C ASP A 188 13.88 -3.20 -0.72
N GLN A 189 15.13 -3.48 -0.33
CA GLN A 189 15.51 -3.54 1.06
C GLN A 189 15.35 -2.18 1.75
N LEU A 190 15.79 -1.08 1.11
CA LEU A 190 15.59 0.29 1.61
C LEU A 190 14.10 0.62 1.80
N ARG A 191 13.22 0.24 0.86
CA ARG A 191 11.76 0.43 1.02
C ARG A 191 11.22 -0.34 2.24
N ARG A 192 11.65 -1.58 2.43
CA ARG A 192 11.24 -2.42 3.57
C ARG A 192 11.75 -1.87 4.89
N ASP A 193 12.99 -1.39 4.95
CA ASP A 193 13.59 -0.84 6.17
C ASP A 193 12.94 0.49 6.57
N ALA A 194 12.60 1.34 5.59
CA ALA A 194 11.83 2.55 5.83
C ALA A 194 10.43 2.26 6.40
N ALA A 195 9.75 1.23 5.88
CA ALA A 195 8.46 0.79 6.39
C ALA A 195 8.57 0.16 7.81
N ARG A 196 9.66 -0.57 8.10
CA ARG A 196 9.91 -1.20 9.41
C ARG A 196 10.29 -0.21 10.51
N SER A 197 11.17 0.75 10.21
CA SER A 197 11.65 1.73 11.21
C SER A 197 10.49 2.54 11.79
N ARG A 198 9.53 2.93 10.95
CA ARG A 198 8.29 3.59 11.40
C ARG A 198 7.36 2.74 12.24
N ARG A 199 7.35 1.42 12.04
CA ARG A 199 6.55 0.52 12.88
C ARG A 199 7.14 0.36 14.28
N ARG A 200 8.43 0.68 14.46
CA ARG A 200 9.15 0.61 15.76
C ARG A 200 9.13 1.93 16.53
N GLU A 201 8.93 3.06 15.86
CA GLU A 201 8.78 4.40 16.47
C GLU A 201 7.36 4.65 17.03
N LYS A 202 6.51 3.63 17.04
CA LYS A 202 5.12 3.66 17.51
C LYS A 202 4.92 2.64 18.62
#